data_AF-A0A7C3CSK3-F1
#
_entry.id   AF-A0A7C3CSK3-F1
#
_cell.length_a   1.000
_cell.length_b   1.000
_cell.length_c   1.000
_cell.angle_alpha   90.00
_cell.angle_beta   90.00
_cell.angle_gamma   90.00
#
_symmetry.space_group_name_H-M   'P 1'
#
loop_
_entity.id
_entity.type
_entity.pdbx_description
1 polymer ?
#
loop_
_entity_poly.entity_id
_entity_poly.type
_entity_poly.pdbx_seq_one_letter_code
_entity_poly.pdbx_strand_id
1 'polypeptide(L)'
;MQRTGIADLPLHGGRAPRWLFSRMVRLARALCLAILEEFGRTELLRRLSDPFWFQAFGCLLGFDWHSSGLTTTVCGALKEALAPLSLETGIFVCGGKGRTSLKTPEEILFWAEKAGLPQEFRHLPDISRLSAKVDNTALQDGYQLYHHTFIFTVE
;
A
#
# COMPACT_ATOMS: atom_id res chain seq x y z
N MET A 1 19.62 -11.64 28.41
CA MET A 1 18.31 -11.05 28.05
C MET A 1 17.23 -11.91 28.71
N GLN A 2 16.37 -11.35 29.57
CA GLN A 2 15.26 -12.12 30.17
C GLN A 2 14.07 -12.17 29.20
N ARG A 3 13.36 -13.29 29.14
CA ARG A 3 12.18 -13.47 28.27
C ARG A 3 11.05 -12.55 28.79
N THR A 4 10.70 -11.53 28.02
CA THR A 4 9.66 -10.54 28.39
C THR A 4 8.25 -10.92 27.90
N GLY A 5 8.11 -11.94 27.06
CA GLY A 5 6.82 -12.39 26.57
C GLY A 5 6.91 -13.50 25.51
N ILE A 6 5.76 -13.90 25.00
CA ILE A 6 5.57 -14.82 23.87
C ILE A 6 4.56 -14.16 22.94
N ALA A 7 4.91 -14.03 21.66
CA ALA A 7 3.96 -13.66 20.62
C ALA A 7 3.66 -14.90 19.79
N ASP A 8 2.38 -15.28 19.70
CA ASP A 8 1.92 -16.28 18.75
C ASP A 8 1.54 -15.58 17.44
N LEU A 9 2.08 -16.04 16.34
CA LEU A 9 1.89 -15.47 15.00
C LEU A 9 1.31 -16.56 14.09
N PRO A 10 0.03 -16.92 14.27
CA PRO A 10 -0.56 -18.01 13.52
C PRO A 10 -0.68 -17.65 12.05
N LEU A 11 -0.44 -18.63 11.19
CA LEU A 11 -0.64 -18.45 9.76
C LEU A 11 -2.14 -18.45 9.46
N HIS A 12 -2.66 -17.28 9.09
CA HIS A 12 -4.06 -17.14 8.71
C HIS A 12 -4.24 -17.53 7.24
N GLY A 13 -4.85 -18.69 7.00
CA GLY A 13 -5.19 -19.15 5.66
C GLY A 13 -6.41 -18.42 5.07
N GLY A 14 -6.53 -18.43 3.74
CA GLY A 14 -7.71 -17.93 3.03
C GLY A 14 -7.59 -16.49 2.52
N ARG A 15 -8.74 -15.87 2.26
CA ARG A 15 -8.84 -14.50 1.74
C ARG A 15 -9.76 -13.70 2.65
N ALA A 16 -9.50 -12.39 2.77
CA ALA A 16 -10.41 -11.49 3.45
C ALA A 16 -11.83 -11.64 2.86
N PRO A 17 -12.86 -11.89 3.69
CA PRO A 17 -14.22 -12.01 3.21
C PRO A 17 -14.66 -10.77 2.44
N ARG A 18 -15.40 -10.94 1.34
CA ARG A 18 -15.82 -9.81 0.48
C ARG A 18 -16.57 -8.72 1.26
N TRP A 19 -17.40 -9.11 2.22
CA TRP A 19 -18.16 -8.16 3.05
C TRP A 19 -17.27 -7.33 3.97
N LEU A 20 -16.14 -7.89 4.44
CA LEU A 20 -15.18 -7.18 5.27
C LEU A 20 -14.38 -6.24 4.40
N PHE A 21 -13.85 -6.75 3.28
CA PHE A 21 -13.07 -5.96 2.34
C PHE A 21 -13.84 -4.74 1.82
N SER A 22 -15.15 -4.88 1.51
CA SER A 22 -15.96 -3.74 1.08
C SER A 22 -16.12 -2.67 2.17
N ARG A 23 -16.16 -3.06 3.46
CA ARG A 23 -16.15 -2.13 4.59
C ARG A 23 -14.78 -1.48 4.78
N MET A 24 -13.69 -2.25 4.63
CA MET A 24 -12.32 -1.72 4.66
C MET A 24 -12.14 -0.62 3.62
N VAL A 25 -12.56 -0.84 2.38
CA VAL A 25 -12.46 0.15 1.29
C VAL A 25 -13.19 1.44 1.64
N ARG A 26 -14.41 1.34 2.18
CA ARG A 26 -15.21 2.51 2.58
C ARG A 26 -14.55 3.29 3.72
N LEU A 27 -14.05 2.59 4.74
CA LEU A 27 -13.40 3.21 5.89
C LEU A 27 -12.05 3.82 5.51
N ALA A 28 -11.23 3.10 4.73
CA ALA A 28 -9.95 3.58 4.22
C ALA A 28 -10.14 4.87 3.42
N ARG A 29 -11.17 4.93 2.55
CA ARG A 29 -11.51 6.16 1.81
C ARG A 29 -11.82 7.31 2.75
N ALA A 30 -12.74 7.12 3.70
CA ALA A 30 -13.14 8.17 4.63
C ALA A 30 -11.96 8.71 5.44
N LEU A 31 -11.10 7.81 5.95
CA LEU A 31 -9.90 8.18 6.72
C LEU A 31 -8.88 8.92 5.85
N CYS A 32 -8.61 8.45 4.64
CA CYS A 32 -7.67 9.12 3.73
C CYS A 32 -8.18 10.51 3.37
N LEU A 33 -9.46 10.66 3.04
CA LEU A 33 -10.04 11.97 2.71
C LEU A 33 -9.97 12.93 3.90
N ALA A 34 -10.29 12.48 5.11
CA ALA A 34 -10.15 13.31 6.31
C ALA A 34 -8.69 13.75 6.55
N ILE A 35 -7.72 12.85 6.33
CA ILE A 35 -6.28 13.21 6.46
C ILE A 35 -5.88 14.22 5.38
N LEU A 36 -6.35 14.04 4.16
CA LEU A 36 -6.05 14.94 3.04
C LEU A 36 -6.62 16.33 3.26
N GLU A 37 -7.86 16.43 3.75
CA GLU A 37 -8.54 17.68 4.04
C GLU A 37 -7.83 18.46 5.16
N GLU A 38 -7.46 17.78 6.25
CA GLU A 38 -6.88 18.42 7.44
C GLU A 38 -5.36 18.65 7.33
N PHE A 39 -4.63 17.77 6.65
CA PHE A 39 -3.17 17.75 6.68
C PHE A 39 -2.47 17.66 5.32
N GLY A 40 -3.21 17.43 4.23
CA GLY A 40 -2.66 17.36 2.88
C GLY A 40 -1.99 16.03 2.50
N ARG A 41 -1.47 16.00 1.27
CA ARG A 41 -0.99 14.80 0.56
C ARG A 41 0.32 14.26 1.15
N THR A 42 1.27 15.13 1.43
CA THR A 42 2.55 14.77 2.02
C THR A 42 2.38 14.10 3.38
N GLU A 43 1.45 14.57 4.22
CA GLU A 43 1.18 13.96 5.52
C GLU A 43 0.57 12.56 5.37
N LEU A 44 -0.34 12.36 4.40
CA LEU A 44 -0.87 11.02 4.12
C LEU A 44 0.26 10.05 3.75
N LEU A 45 1.16 10.44 2.84
CA LEU A 45 2.32 9.63 2.49
C LEU A 45 3.21 9.34 3.71
N ARG A 46 3.54 10.37 4.48
CA ARG A 46 4.38 10.24 5.68
C ARG A 46 3.80 9.24 6.69
N ARG A 47 2.48 9.29 6.91
CA ARG A 47 1.76 8.35 7.80
C ARG A 47 1.76 6.94 7.24
N LEU A 48 1.49 6.77 5.95
CA LEU A 48 1.51 5.45 5.29
C LEU A 48 2.91 4.82 5.27
N SER A 49 3.97 5.65 5.25
CA SER A 49 5.37 5.19 5.34
C SER A 49 5.81 4.84 6.76
N ASP A 50 5.09 5.26 7.80
CA ASP A 50 5.40 4.88 9.17
C ASP A 50 4.87 3.46 9.46
N PRO A 51 5.73 2.49 9.83
CA PRO A 51 5.32 1.10 9.99
C PRO A 51 4.34 0.90 11.15
N PHE A 52 4.45 1.67 12.24
CA PHE A 52 3.53 1.55 13.38
C PHE A 52 2.17 2.14 13.04
N TRP A 53 2.15 3.30 12.37
CA TRP A 53 0.92 3.92 11.90
C TRP A 53 0.23 3.05 10.86
N PHE A 54 0.96 2.50 9.89
CA PHE A 54 0.40 1.61 8.87
C PHE A 54 -0.19 0.34 9.48
N GLN A 55 0.49 -0.25 10.48
CA GLN A 55 -0.05 -1.39 11.22
C GLN A 55 -1.33 -1.02 11.98
N ALA A 56 -1.34 0.13 12.68
CA ALA A 56 -2.51 0.62 13.40
C ALA A 56 -3.68 0.92 12.45
N PHE A 57 -3.39 1.49 11.28
CA PHE A 57 -4.35 1.72 10.21
C PHE A 57 -4.95 0.40 9.72
N GLY A 58 -4.12 -0.62 9.47
CA GLY A 58 -4.60 -1.95 9.13
C GLY A 58 -5.51 -2.55 10.20
N CYS A 59 -5.13 -2.44 11.47
CA CYS A 59 -5.97 -2.88 12.59
C CYS A 59 -7.32 -2.15 12.63
N LEU A 60 -7.31 -0.83 12.45
CA LEU A 60 -8.52 -0.01 12.40
C LEU A 60 -9.45 -0.39 11.26
N LEU A 61 -8.91 -0.82 10.12
CA LEU A 61 -9.70 -1.33 8.99
C LEU A 61 -10.36 -2.69 9.29
N GLY A 62 -10.03 -3.34 10.41
CA GLY A 62 -10.64 -4.61 10.84
C GLY A 62 -9.73 -5.83 10.69
N PHE A 63 -8.41 -5.62 10.62
CA PHE A 63 -7.43 -6.71 10.76
C PHE A 63 -6.99 -6.89 12.22
N ASP A 64 -6.59 -8.09 12.57
CA ASP A 64 -5.88 -8.32 13.83
C ASP A 64 -4.38 -8.01 13.66
N TRP A 65 -3.76 -7.56 14.76
CA TRP A 65 -2.36 -7.15 14.81
C TRP A 65 -1.37 -8.26 14.40
N HIS A 66 -1.75 -9.54 14.56
CA HIS A 66 -0.92 -10.71 14.23
C HIS A 66 -1.22 -11.28 12.84
N SER A 67 -2.04 -10.61 12.02
CA SER A 67 -2.47 -11.15 10.74
C SER A 67 -1.37 -11.02 9.67
N SER A 68 -0.89 -12.15 9.17
CA SER A 68 0.14 -12.21 8.11
C SER A 68 -0.31 -11.60 6.78
N GLY A 69 -1.62 -11.43 6.56
CA GLY A 69 -2.19 -10.86 5.35
C GLY A 69 -2.40 -9.35 5.38
N LEU A 70 -2.09 -8.67 6.50
CA LEU A 70 -2.44 -7.27 6.74
C LEU A 70 -1.94 -6.37 5.62
N THR A 71 -0.62 -6.32 5.37
CA THR A 71 -0.04 -5.41 4.37
C THR A 71 -0.69 -5.57 3.00
N THR A 72 -0.80 -6.81 2.52
CA THR A 72 -1.38 -7.03 1.18
C THR A 72 -2.84 -6.64 1.07
N THR A 73 -3.63 -6.84 2.13
CA THR A 73 -5.07 -6.54 2.10
C THR A 73 -5.32 -5.06 2.30
N VAL A 74 -4.57 -4.41 3.19
CA VAL A 74 -4.63 -2.96 3.42
C VAL A 74 -4.22 -2.21 2.17
N CYS A 75 -3.11 -2.58 1.51
CA CYS A 75 -2.71 -1.98 0.24
C CYS A 75 -3.79 -2.17 -0.84
N GLY A 76 -4.41 -3.35 -0.92
CA GLY A 76 -5.53 -3.61 -1.82
C GLY A 76 -6.75 -2.73 -1.51
N ALA A 77 -7.13 -2.61 -0.24
CA ALA A 77 -8.25 -1.77 0.19
C ALA A 77 -7.98 -0.29 -0.08
N LEU A 78 -6.75 0.18 0.15
CA LEU A 78 -6.31 1.55 -0.11
C LEU A 78 -6.36 1.88 -1.60
N LYS A 79 -5.88 0.97 -2.46
CA LYS A 79 -5.93 1.13 -3.92
C LYS A 79 -7.38 1.25 -4.41
N GLU A 80 -8.26 0.36 -3.99
CA GLU A 80 -9.69 0.39 -4.34
C GLU A 80 -10.41 1.61 -3.74
N ALA A 81 -9.99 2.08 -2.57
CA ALA A 81 -10.55 3.25 -1.91
C ALA A 81 -10.29 4.53 -2.71
N LEU A 82 -9.05 4.71 -3.17
CA LEU A 82 -8.58 5.95 -3.80
C LEU A 82 -8.69 5.94 -5.33
N ALA A 83 -8.66 4.80 -6.01
CA ALA A 83 -8.67 4.75 -7.48
C ALA A 83 -9.80 5.56 -8.16
N PRO A 84 -11.05 5.57 -7.65
CA PRO A 84 -12.13 6.40 -8.22
C PRO A 84 -11.90 7.91 -8.06
N LEU A 85 -11.05 8.31 -7.11
CA LEU A 85 -10.81 9.69 -6.70
C LEU A 85 -9.38 10.15 -7.01
N SER A 86 -8.53 9.32 -7.62
CA SER A 86 -7.10 9.57 -7.76
C SER A 86 -6.75 10.91 -8.42
N LEU A 87 -7.52 11.33 -9.43
CA LEU A 87 -7.31 12.63 -10.08
C LEU A 87 -7.76 13.82 -9.22
N GLU A 88 -8.80 13.64 -8.39
CA GLU A 88 -9.31 14.66 -7.47
C GLU A 88 -8.36 14.83 -6.28
N THR A 89 -7.96 13.71 -5.67
CA THR A 89 -7.10 13.72 -4.49
C THR A 89 -5.64 13.97 -4.83
N GLY A 90 -5.22 13.67 -6.07
CA GLY A 90 -3.82 13.68 -6.48
C GLY A 90 -2.99 12.59 -5.80
N ILE A 91 -3.61 11.46 -5.43
CA ILE A 91 -2.96 10.30 -4.81
C ILE A 91 -3.12 9.09 -5.72
N PHE A 92 -2.02 8.42 -6.02
CA PHE A 92 -1.99 7.26 -6.90
C PHE A 92 -1.40 6.06 -6.18
N VAL A 93 -2.11 4.94 -6.20
CA VAL A 93 -1.70 3.67 -5.59
C VAL A 93 -1.52 2.64 -6.70
N CYS A 94 -0.29 2.21 -6.90
CA CYS A 94 0.12 1.30 -7.97
C CYS A 94 0.61 -0.04 -7.41
N GLY A 95 0.50 -1.09 -8.22
CA GLY A 95 0.94 -2.43 -7.86
C GLY A 95 -0.08 -3.20 -7.01
N GLY A 96 0.42 -4.16 -6.25
CA GLY A 96 -0.34 -5.03 -5.38
C GLY A 96 0.31 -6.39 -5.16
N LYS A 97 -0.51 -7.41 -4.94
CA LYS A 97 -0.07 -8.79 -4.67
C LYS A 97 0.05 -9.61 -5.96
N GLY A 98 1.03 -10.52 -6.01
CA GLY A 98 1.21 -11.49 -7.09
C GLY A 98 1.41 -10.79 -8.43
N ARG A 99 0.70 -11.22 -9.48
CA ARG A 99 0.86 -10.63 -10.82
C ARG A 99 0.60 -9.13 -10.90
N THR A 100 -0.17 -8.56 -9.97
CA THR A 100 -0.41 -7.11 -9.91
C THR A 100 0.85 -6.34 -9.53
N SER A 101 1.77 -6.92 -8.74
CA SER A 101 3.05 -6.29 -8.38
C SER A 101 3.91 -5.96 -9.61
N LEU A 102 3.85 -6.83 -10.63
CA LEU A 102 4.59 -6.68 -11.88
C LEU A 102 4.10 -5.52 -12.74
N LYS A 103 2.85 -5.07 -12.54
CA LYS A 103 2.24 -3.97 -13.29
C LYS A 103 2.57 -2.58 -12.73
N THR A 104 3.24 -2.51 -11.58
CA THR A 104 3.52 -1.24 -10.89
C THR A 104 4.17 -0.20 -11.80
N PRO A 105 5.22 -0.51 -12.60
CA PRO A 105 5.83 0.47 -13.50
C PRO A 105 4.86 1.02 -14.56
N GLU A 106 4.01 0.16 -15.11
CA GLU A 106 3.01 0.53 -16.13
C GLU A 106 1.91 1.41 -15.53
N GLU A 107 1.42 1.06 -14.34
CA GLU A 107 0.39 1.83 -13.64
C GLU A 107 0.90 3.21 -13.22
N ILE A 108 2.18 3.35 -12.83
CA ILE A 108 2.80 4.65 -12.54
C ILE A 108 2.74 5.55 -13.77
N LEU A 109 3.19 5.05 -14.93
CA LEU A 109 3.19 5.82 -16.17
C LEU A 109 1.78 6.19 -16.62
N PHE A 110 0.84 5.25 -16.50
CA PHE A 110 -0.57 5.48 -16.80
C PHE A 110 -1.14 6.65 -15.99
N TRP A 111 -0.90 6.68 -14.68
CA TRP A 111 -1.40 7.75 -13.83
C TRP A 111 -0.68 9.07 -14.05
N ALA A 112 0.65 9.05 -14.26
CA ALA A 112 1.41 10.25 -14.58
C ALA A 112 0.92 10.91 -15.87
N GLU A 113 0.63 10.12 -16.91
CA GLU A 113 0.05 10.61 -18.16
C GLU A 113 -1.38 11.15 -17.94
N LYS A 114 -2.24 10.38 -17.28
CA LYS A 114 -3.64 10.74 -17.05
C LYS A 114 -3.81 12.00 -16.19
N ALA A 115 -2.89 12.24 -15.26
CA ALA A 115 -2.88 13.44 -14.42
C ALA A 115 -2.08 14.61 -15.02
N GLY A 116 -1.45 14.43 -16.19
CA GLY A 116 -0.67 15.47 -16.85
C GLY A 116 0.59 15.87 -16.06
N LEU A 117 1.22 14.93 -15.38
CA LEU A 117 2.36 15.21 -14.50
C LEU A 117 3.64 15.55 -15.29
N PRO A 118 4.55 16.34 -14.70
CA PRO A 118 5.80 16.71 -15.34
C PRO A 118 6.66 15.51 -15.74
N GLN A 119 7.56 15.72 -16.70
CA GLN A 119 8.43 14.67 -17.23
C GLN A 119 9.28 13.98 -16.15
N GLU A 120 9.57 14.65 -15.04
CA GLU A 120 10.28 14.07 -13.91
C GLU A 120 9.58 12.78 -13.42
N PHE A 121 8.25 12.70 -13.36
CA PHE A 121 7.54 11.50 -12.91
C PHE A 121 7.86 10.22 -13.72
N ARG A 122 8.46 10.36 -14.91
CA ARG A 122 8.94 9.22 -15.72
C ARG A 122 10.11 8.46 -15.09
N HIS A 123 10.78 8.99 -14.05
CA HIS A 123 11.82 8.25 -13.32
C HIS A 123 11.26 7.30 -12.25
N LEU A 124 10.01 7.50 -11.81
CA LEU A 124 9.39 6.67 -10.76
C LEU A 124 9.31 5.17 -11.08
N PRO A 125 9.07 4.73 -12.34
CA PRO A 125 9.18 3.32 -12.71
C PRO A 125 10.53 2.69 -12.38
N ASP A 126 11.63 3.43 -12.55
CA ASP A 126 12.98 2.93 -12.26
C ASP A 126 13.22 2.84 -10.75
N ILE A 127 12.75 3.84 -9.98
CA ILE A 127 12.73 3.76 -8.51
C ILE A 127 11.93 2.54 -8.05
N SER A 128 10.73 2.34 -8.59
CA SER A 128 9.87 1.19 -8.28
C SER A 128 10.59 -0.14 -8.54
N ARG A 129 11.27 -0.29 -9.69
CA ARG A 129 12.02 -1.51 -10.02
C ARG A 129 13.21 -1.70 -9.10
N LEU A 130 13.94 -0.63 -8.79
CA LEU A 130 15.11 -0.70 -7.92
C LEU A 130 14.72 -1.10 -6.51
N SER A 131 13.67 -0.49 -5.93
CA SER A 131 13.14 -0.86 -4.61
C SER A 131 12.70 -2.32 -4.59
N ALA A 132 11.91 -2.77 -5.56
CA ALA A 132 11.47 -4.16 -5.66
C ALA A 132 12.65 -5.14 -5.80
N LYS A 133 13.72 -4.72 -6.51
CA LYS A 133 14.93 -5.53 -6.66
C LYS A 133 15.68 -5.65 -5.33
N VAL A 134 15.85 -4.55 -4.61
CA VAL A 134 16.47 -4.53 -3.28
C VAL A 134 15.71 -5.49 -2.36
N ASP A 135 14.39 -5.33 -2.25
CA ASP A 135 13.55 -6.17 -1.39
C ASP A 135 13.62 -7.66 -1.76
N ASN A 136 13.56 -7.97 -3.06
CA ASN A 136 13.69 -9.34 -3.55
C ASN A 136 15.06 -9.96 -3.23
N THR A 137 16.12 -9.15 -3.17
CA THR A 137 17.49 -9.64 -2.91
C THR A 137 17.92 -9.50 -1.45
N ALA A 138 17.06 -8.94 -0.60
CA ALA A 138 17.33 -8.80 0.83
C ALA A 138 17.54 -10.16 1.51
N LEU A 139 16.83 -11.19 1.03
CA LEU A 139 17.00 -12.59 1.46
C LEU A 139 17.40 -13.45 0.25
N GLN A 140 18.46 -14.25 0.40
CA GLN A 140 18.93 -15.18 -0.64
C GLN A 140 18.27 -16.56 -0.47
N ASP A 141 16.95 -16.58 -0.41
CA ASP A 141 16.13 -17.75 -0.09
C ASP A 141 15.53 -18.45 -1.31
N GLY A 142 15.77 -17.92 -2.51
CA GLY A 142 15.25 -18.45 -3.78
C GLY A 142 13.80 -18.07 -4.08
N TYR A 143 13.13 -17.33 -3.19
CA TYR A 143 11.78 -16.84 -3.43
C TYR A 143 11.79 -15.55 -4.26
N GLN A 144 10.63 -15.24 -4.83
CA GLN A 144 10.39 -13.99 -5.54
C GLN A 144 9.48 -13.09 -4.71
N LEU A 145 9.67 -11.78 -4.81
CA LEU A 145 8.87 -10.78 -4.12
C LEU A 145 7.40 -10.94 -4.50
N TYR A 146 6.58 -11.32 -3.53
CA TYR A 146 5.17 -11.67 -3.76
C TYR A 146 4.22 -10.45 -3.74
N HIS A 147 4.70 -9.29 -3.29
CA HIS A 147 3.91 -8.07 -3.14
C HIS A 147 4.80 -6.85 -3.35
N HIS A 148 4.31 -5.88 -4.13
CA HIS A 148 4.95 -4.58 -4.32
C HIS A 148 3.85 -3.55 -4.52
N THR A 149 3.82 -2.52 -3.69
CA THR A 149 2.87 -1.40 -3.80
C THR A 149 3.69 -0.12 -3.81
N PHE A 150 3.37 0.77 -4.74
CA PHE A 150 4.03 2.06 -4.89
C PHE A 150 2.97 3.16 -4.80
N ILE A 151 3.17 4.13 -3.91
CA ILE A 151 2.23 5.23 -3.68
C ILE A 151 2.95 6.54 -3.96
N PHE A 152 2.34 7.39 -4.78
CA PHE A 152 2.90 8.71 -5.11
C PHE A 152 1.80 9.77 -5.24
N THR A 153 2.24 11.02 -5.24
CA THR A 153 1.37 12.21 -5.27
C THR A 153 1.73 13.12 -6.43
N VAL A 154 0.89 14.11 -6.71
CA VAL A 154 1.16 15.14 -7.75
C VAL A 154 2.21 16.18 -7.36
N GLU A 155 2.68 16.10 -6.12
CA GLU A 155 3.73 16.93 -5.49
C GLU A 155 4.98 16.08 -5.24
#